data_AF-A0A562FB37-F1
#
_entry.id   AF-A0A562FB37-F1
#
_cell.length_a   1.000
_cell.length_b   1.000
_cell.length_c   1.000
_cell.angle_alpha   90.00
_cell.angle_beta   90.00
_cell.angle_gamma   90.00
#
_symmetry.space_group_name_H-M   'P 1'
#
loop_
_entity.id
_entity.type
_entity.pdbx_description
1 polymer ?
#
loop_
_entity_poly.entity_id
_entity_poly.type
_entity_poly.pdbx_seq_one_letter_code
_entity_poly.pdbx_strand_id
1 'polypeptide(L)'
;MEGADRRVIIGWLMIGFALGGFFDGILLHQVLQWHHLLSGLDDPANPNLPLQVLADGIFHLLMYAVAIIGTALVVRARKGQGAFDRTPVLKLALFGFGAWHVADALLSHWLLGIHRIRMDSDDPLLWDLGWLAVFGLLPLLIGWCLPRGGSGRPVAASVLAFLLASGLAAGLGPALTGPQETIVVFRSGVSEDEKMAALMNAGGSLRWSDASGAVWGISDVPLPGMLALYRGGAALVSSTPALAGCLAFTRRA
;
A
#
# COMPACT_ATOMS: atom_id res chain seq x y z
N MET A 1 29.46 16.56 3.62
CA MET A 1 29.56 15.13 4.00
C MET A 1 30.99 14.63 3.81
N GLU A 2 32.01 15.49 3.92
CA GLU A 2 33.39 15.00 4.02
C GLU A 2 33.53 14.28 5.37
N GLY A 3 33.90 12.99 5.31
CA GLY A 3 34.15 12.15 6.48
C GLY A 3 33.00 11.24 6.95
N ALA A 4 31.84 11.20 6.29
CA ALA A 4 30.78 10.26 6.66
C ALA A 4 31.13 8.81 6.22
N ASP A 5 31.03 7.83 7.13
CA ASP A 5 31.27 6.42 6.80
C ASP A 5 30.36 5.99 5.65
N ARG A 6 30.97 5.52 4.55
CA ARG A 6 30.29 5.07 3.33
C ARG A 6 29.19 4.05 3.62
N ARG A 7 29.35 3.23 4.66
CA ARG A 7 28.34 2.27 5.12
C ARG A 7 27.08 2.94 5.63
N VAL A 8 27.18 4.09 6.29
CA VAL A 8 26.02 4.89 6.74
C VAL A 8 25.28 5.46 5.55
N ILE A 9 26.03 6.00 4.57
CA ILE A 9 25.46 6.57 3.34
C ILE A 9 24.67 5.51 2.58
N ILE A 10 25.34 4.39 2.23
CA ILE A 10 24.72 3.29 1.49
C ILE A 10 23.58 2.69 2.29
N GLY A 11 23.77 2.47 3.59
CA GLY A 11 22.77 1.86 4.44
C GLY A 11 21.46 2.62 4.47
N TRP A 12 21.50 3.94 4.65
CA TRP A 12 20.29 4.76 4.65
C TRP A 12 19.66 4.95 3.26
N LEU A 13 20.46 4.97 2.19
CA LEU A 13 19.93 4.92 0.82
C LEU A 13 19.17 3.61 0.56
N MET A 14 19.73 2.47 0.96
CA MET A 14 19.08 1.16 0.82
C MET A 14 17.79 1.07 1.64
N ILE A 15 17.81 1.56 2.89
CA ILE A 15 16.61 1.60 3.73
C ILE A 15 15.54 2.47 3.06
N GLY A 16 15.88 3.66 2.56
CA GLY A 16 14.97 4.52 1.83
C GLY A 16 14.37 3.84 0.59
N PHE A 17 15.23 3.18 -0.20
CA PHE A 17 14.83 2.45 -1.41
C PHE A 17 13.84 1.33 -1.10
N ALA A 18 14.12 0.52 -0.08
CA ALA A 18 13.21 -0.54 0.37
C ALA A 18 11.88 0.04 0.89
N LEU A 19 11.90 1.16 1.62
CA LEU A 19 10.67 1.83 2.05
C LEU A 19 9.85 2.34 0.88
N GLY A 20 10.48 2.78 -0.21
CA GLY A 20 9.79 3.11 -1.46
C GLY A 20 9.10 1.90 -2.05
N GLY A 21 9.81 0.77 -2.18
CA GLY A 21 9.23 -0.47 -2.69
C GLY A 21 8.11 -1.04 -1.83
N PHE A 22 8.24 -0.98 -0.50
CA PHE A 22 7.15 -1.37 0.40
C PHE A 22 5.95 -0.44 0.29
N PHE A 23 6.17 0.88 0.22
CA PHE A 23 5.08 1.83 0.07
C PHE A 23 4.28 1.51 -1.19
N ASP A 24 4.97 1.34 -2.31
CA ASP A 24 4.36 1.01 -3.60
C ASP A 24 3.65 -0.35 -3.58
N GLY A 25 4.36 -1.43 -3.20
CA GLY A 25 3.78 -2.78 -3.17
C GLY A 25 2.63 -2.95 -2.18
N ILE A 26 2.65 -2.29 -1.03
CA ILE A 26 1.54 -2.36 -0.08
C ILE A 26 0.38 -1.51 -0.58
N LEU A 27 0.65 -0.26 -0.97
CA LEU A 27 -0.40 0.67 -1.34
C LEU A 27 -1.06 0.28 -2.66
N LEU A 28 -0.28 0.06 -3.70
CA LEU A 28 -0.80 -0.19 -5.05
C LEU A 28 -1.20 -1.64 -5.26
N HIS A 29 -0.42 -2.61 -4.78
CA HIS A 29 -0.72 -4.02 -5.06
C HIS A 29 -1.71 -4.66 -4.08
N GLN A 30 -1.70 -4.23 -2.81
CA GLN A 30 -2.49 -4.90 -1.77
C GLN A 30 -3.71 -4.09 -1.32
N VAL A 31 -3.54 -2.80 -1.08
CA VAL A 31 -4.61 -1.92 -0.57
C VAL A 31 -5.51 -1.45 -1.69
N LEU A 32 -4.94 -0.77 -2.71
CA LEU A 32 -5.69 -0.23 -3.83
C LEU A 32 -5.91 -1.26 -4.95
N GLN A 33 -5.03 -2.26 -5.03
CA GLN A 33 -5.08 -3.32 -6.04
C GLN A 33 -5.17 -2.77 -7.47
N TRP A 34 -4.55 -1.62 -7.73
CA TRP A 34 -4.57 -1.00 -9.06
C TRP A 34 -3.76 -1.79 -10.08
N HIS A 35 -2.72 -2.48 -9.60
CA HIS A 35 -1.94 -3.43 -10.38
C HIS A 35 -1.15 -4.35 -9.42
N HIS A 36 -0.72 -5.48 -9.95
CA HIS A 36 0.29 -6.37 -9.36
C HIS A 36 1.59 -6.24 -10.15
N LEU A 37 2.68 -6.78 -9.60
CA LEU A 37 4.02 -6.67 -10.18
C LEU A 37 4.09 -7.11 -11.66
N LEU A 38 3.29 -8.11 -12.06
CA LEU A 38 3.30 -8.67 -13.41
C LEU A 38 1.98 -8.42 -14.17
N SER A 39 1.19 -7.43 -13.76
CA SER A 39 -0.11 -7.16 -14.40
C SER A 39 -0.02 -6.84 -15.89
N GLY A 40 1.08 -6.23 -16.35
CA GLY A 40 1.31 -5.93 -17.77
C GLY A 40 1.65 -7.16 -18.62
N LEU A 41 1.91 -8.31 -17.99
CA LEU A 41 2.22 -9.57 -18.68
C LEU A 41 1.03 -10.56 -18.73
N ASP A 42 -0.10 -10.18 -18.15
CA ASP A 42 -1.25 -11.05 -17.92
C ASP A 42 -2.48 -10.56 -18.70
N ASP A 43 -3.48 -11.42 -18.90
CA ASP A 43 -4.74 -11.02 -19.53
C ASP A 43 -5.59 -10.22 -18.53
N PRO A 44 -5.91 -8.93 -18.78
CA PRO A 44 -6.75 -8.15 -17.88
C PRO A 44 -8.14 -8.74 -17.66
N ALA A 45 -8.67 -9.49 -18.64
CA ALA A 45 -9.99 -10.12 -18.53
C ALA A 45 -9.98 -11.39 -17.66
N ASN A 46 -8.81 -12.04 -17.52
CA ASN A 46 -8.67 -13.26 -16.75
C ASN A 46 -7.29 -13.39 -16.08
N PRO A 47 -6.99 -12.54 -15.09
CA PRO A 47 -5.67 -12.51 -14.47
C PRO A 47 -5.41 -13.77 -13.64
N ASN A 48 -4.19 -14.31 -13.73
CA ASN A 48 -3.70 -15.38 -12.87
C ASN A 48 -3.34 -14.85 -11.48
N LEU A 49 -4.38 -14.59 -10.67
CA LEU A 49 -4.24 -14.00 -9.33
C LEU A 49 -3.22 -14.75 -8.43
N PRO A 50 -3.16 -16.09 -8.37
CA PRO A 50 -2.14 -16.78 -7.59
C PRO A 50 -0.70 -16.42 -7.99
N LEU A 51 -0.42 -16.32 -9.30
CA LEU A 51 0.89 -15.92 -9.80
C LEU A 51 1.21 -14.46 -9.44
N GLN A 52 0.24 -13.56 -9.60
CA GLN A 52 0.39 -12.14 -9.26
C GLN A 52 0.70 -11.94 -7.78
N VAL A 53 -0.07 -12.59 -6.89
CA VAL A 53 0.16 -12.54 -5.44
C VAL A 53 1.51 -13.15 -5.06
N LEU A 54 1.93 -14.23 -5.71
CA LEU A 54 3.26 -14.80 -5.50
C LEU A 54 4.37 -13.83 -5.92
N ALA A 55 4.25 -13.21 -7.10
CA ALA A 55 5.21 -12.25 -7.62
C ALA A 55 5.33 -11.03 -6.69
N ASP A 56 4.21 -10.51 -6.21
CA ASP A 56 4.19 -9.46 -5.19
C ASP A 56 4.91 -9.89 -3.91
N GLY A 57 4.63 -11.09 -3.41
CA GLY A 57 5.29 -11.63 -2.22
C GLY A 57 6.81 -11.72 -2.40
N ILE A 58 7.29 -12.19 -3.56
CA ILE A 58 8.73 -12.24 -3.89
C ILE A 58 9.32 -10.83 -3.93
N PHE A 59 8.62 -9.87 -4.54
CA PHE A 59 9.04 -8.48 -4.56
C PHE A 59 9.20 -7.90 -3.14
N HIS A 60 8.23 -8.14 -2.25
CA HIS A 60 8.32 -7.71 -0.85
C HIS A 60 9.49 -8.38 -0.11
N LEU A 61 9.76 -9.67 -0.37
CA LEU A 61 10.92 -10.36 0.19
C LEU A 61 12.25 -9.74 -0.27
N LEU A 62 12.34 -9.33 -1.54
CA LEU A 62 13.51 -8.61 -2.05
C LEU A 62 13.67 -7.25 -1.33
N MET A 63 12.58 -6.51 -1.12
CA MET A 63 12.63 -5.26 -0.34
C MET A 63 13.06 -5.49 1.11
N TYR A 64 12.63 -6.59 1.75
CA TYR A 64 13.13 -6.98 3.07
C TYR A 64 14.64 -7.24 3.06
N ALA A 65 15.15 -7.97 2.06
CA ALA A 65 16.58 -8.23 1.95
C ALA A 65 17.38 -6.92 1.81
N VAL A 66 16.92 -5.98 0.97
CA VAL A 66 17.54 -4.65 0.82
C VAL A 66 17.51 -3.88 2.14
N ALA A 67 16.37 -3.85 2.84
CA ALA A 67 16.25 -3.18 4.14
C ALA A 67 17.15 -3.79 5.22
N ILE A 68 17.26 -5.12 5.28
CA ILE A 68 18.10 -5.85 6.23
C ILE A 68 19.58 -5.55 5.97
N ILE A 69 20.02 -5.61 4.71
CA ILE A 69 21.41 -5.30 4.34
C ILE A 69 21.72 -3.83 4.68
N GLY A 70 20.83 -2.90 4.32
CA GLY A 70 20.99 -1.49 4.64
C GLY A 70 21.10 -1.25 6.15
N THR A 71 20.22 -1.88 6.93
CA THR A 71 20.24 -1.82 8.40
C THR A 71 21.53 -2.41 8.98
N ALA A 72 21.99 -3.56 8.46
CA ALA A 72 23.22 -4.19 8.90
C ALA A 72 24.45 -3.29 8.65
N LEU A 73 24.50 -2.58 7.52
CA LEU A 73 25.55 -1.60 7.24
C LEU A 73 25.54 -0.44 8.23
N VAL A 74 24.37 0.13 8.53
CA VAL A 74 24.22 1.21 9.51
C VAL A 74 24.62 0.73 10.91
N VAL A 75 24.14 -0.44 11.36
CA VAL A 75 24.46 -1.00 12.68
C VAL A 75 25.96 -1.29 12.82
N ARG A 76 26.61 -1.80 11.77
CA ARG A 76 28.06 -2.03 11.78
C ARG A 76 28.86 -0.73 11.85
N ALA A 77 28.41 0.32 11.16
CA ALA A 77 29.06 1.63 11.22
C ALA A 77 28.87 2.33 12.59
N ARG A 78 27.77 2.04 13.31
CA ARG A 78 27.52 2.57 14.66
C ARG A 78 28.41 1.98 15.74
N LYS A 79 29.01 0.80 15.53
CA LYS A 79 29.96 0.20 16.48
C LYS A 79 31.26 1.03 16.52
N GLY A 80 31.22 2.20 17.16
CA GLY A 80 32.35 3.11 17.31
C GLY A 80 32.05 4.61 17.23
N GLN A 81 30.79 5.03 17.02
CA GLN A 81 30.41 6.45 16.89
C GLN A 81 29.16 6.79 17.71
N GLY A 82 29.01 8.07 18.08
CA GLY A 82 27.84 8.60 18.80
C GLY A 82 26.54 8.60 17.99
N ALA A 83 25.50 9.27 18.49
CA ALA A 83 24.22 9.37 17.78
C ALA A 83 24.39 10.04 16.40
N PHE A 84 23.71 9.53 15.38
CA PHE A 84 23.68 10.17 14.07
C PHE A 84 22.79 11.41 14.09
N ASP A 85 23.24 12.46 13.40
CA ASP A 85 22.41 13.61 13.11
C ASP A 85 21.20 13.20 12.26
N ARG A 86 20.02 13.68 12.64
CA ARG A 86 18.73 13.28 12.04
C ARG A 86 18.55 13.79 10.61
N THR A 87 19.09 14.98 10.31
CA THR A 87 18.92 15.64 9.00
C THR A 87 19.64 14.89 7.87
N PRO A 88 20.92 14.49 8.01
CA PRO A 88 21.59 13.63 7.02
C PRO A 88 20.90 12.28 6.82
N VAL A 89 20.40 11.66 7.89
CA VAL A 89 19.67 10.39 7.82
C VAL A 89 18.41 10.52 6.98
N LEU A 90 17.58 11.52 7.28
CA LEU A 90 16.35 11.78 6.53
C LEU A 90 16.64 12.07 5.05
N LYS A 91 17.67 12.86 4.78
CA LYS A 91 18.10 13.18 3.42
C LYS A 91 18.44 11.92 2.60
N LEU A 92 19.23 11.00 3.18
CA LEU A 92 19.60 9.74 2.53
C LEU A 92 18.39 8.81 2.35
N ALA A 93 17.51 8.72 3.34
CA ALA A 93 16.28 7.94 3.23
C ALA A 93 15.36 8.47 2.12
N LEU A 94 15.16 9.78 2.01
CA LEU A 94 14.38 10.41 0.94
C LEU A 94 15.00 10.16 -0.43
N PHE A 95 16.33 10.22 -0.54
CA PHE A 95 17.01 9.90 -1.80
C PHE A 95 16.80 8.44 -2.21
N GLY A 96 16.90 7.51 -1.27
CA GLY A 96 16.59 6.10 -1.53
C GLY A 96 15.15 5.90 -1.98
N PHE A 97 14.19 6.49 -1.26
CA PHE A 97 12.76 6.38 -1.55
C PHE A 97 12.41 6.90 -2.94
N GLY A 98 12.89 8.09 -3.29
CA GLY A 98 12.66 8.64 -4.63
C GLY A 98 13.37 7.84 -5.72
N ALA A 99 14.57 7.30 -5.44
CA ALA A 99 15.30 6.48 -6.40
C ALA A 99 14.57 5.16 -6.74
N TRP A 100 13.86 4.56 -5.80
CA TRP A 100 12.98 3.41 -6.09
C TRP A 100 11.92 3.78 -7.13
N HIS A 101 11.13 4.84 -6.88
CA HIS A 101 10.04 5.25 -7.77
C HIS A 101 10.54 5.68 -9.15
N VAL A 102 11.73 6.29 -9.23
CA VAL A 102 12.37 6.58 -10.52
C VAL A 102 12.77 5.29 -11.22
N ALA A 103 13.40 4.36 -10.52
CA ALA A 103 13.79 3.07 -11.11
C ALA A 103 12.58 2.30 -11.60
N ASP A 104 11.51 2.26 -10.82
CA ASP A 104 10.28 1.56 -11.16
C ASP A 104 9.56 2.19 -12.37
N ALA A 105 9.40 3.52 -12.39
CA ALA A 105 8.82 4.22 -13.54
C ALA A 105 9.62 3.99 -14.84
N LEU A 106 10.95 4.12 -14.78
CA LEU A 106 11.79 3.97 -15.97
C LEU A 106 11.89 2.51 -16.42
N LEU A 107 12.12 1.58 -15.49
CA LEU A 107 12.41 0.19 -15.80
C LEU A 107 11.12 -0.62 -15.92
N SER A 108 10.30 -0.65 -14.88
CA SER A 108 9.09 -1.48 -14.83
C SER A 108 8.00 -0.96 -15.74
N HIS A 109 7.70 0.36 -15.69
CA HIS A 109 6.57 0.91 -16.43
C HIS A 109 6.86 1.16 -17.90
N TRP A 110 7.99 1.80 -18.21
CA TRP A 110 8.25 2.29 -19.56
C TRP A 110 9.16 1.40 -20.39
N LEU A 111 10.21 0.84 -19.78
CA LEU A 111 11.15 -0.02 -20.52
C LEU A 111 10.63 -1.45 -20.66
N LEU A 112 10.24 -2.08 -19.54
CA LEU A 112 9.82 -3.48 -19.50
C LEU A 112 8.31 -3.64 -19.69
N GLY A 113 7.51 -2.63 -19.32
CA GLY A 113 6.05 -2.67 -19.41
C GLY A 113 5.40 -3.76 -18.56
N ILE A 114 6.03 -4.18 -17.46
CA ILE A 114 5.55 -5.29 -16.62
C ILE A 114 4.35 -4.92 -15.76
N HIS A 115 4.13 -3.62 -15.53
CA HIS A 115 2.92 -3.02 -14.97
C HIS A 115 2.95 -1.51 -15.25
N ARG A 116 1.87 -0.79 -14.96
CA ARG A 116 1.78 0.69 -14.94
C ARG A 116 1.01 1.08 -13.68
N ILE A 117 1.12 2.34 -13.25
CA ILE A 117 0.49 2.77 -11.99
C ILE A 117 -0.99 2.46 -11.94
N ARG A 118 -1.71 2.78 -13.02
CA ARG A 118 -3.15 2.55 -13.13
C ARG A 118 -3.55 2.07 -14.52
N MET A 119 -3.54 0.76 -14.69
CA MET A 119 -3.74 0.06 -15.96
C MET A 119 -5.18 0.18 -16.49
N ASP A 120 -6.16 0.33 -15.60
CA ASP A 120 -7.59 0.42 -15.90
C ASP A 120 -8.06 1.83 -16.29
N SER A 121 -7.14 2.81 -16.34
CA SER A 121 -7.47 4.19 -16.68
C SER A 121 -7.38 4.48 -18.18
N ASP A 122 -8.17 5.45 -18.64
CA ASP A 122 -8.14 5.91 -20.04
C ASP A 122 -6.78 6.53 -20.44
N ASP A 123 -6.01 7.03 -19.47
CA ASP A 123 -4.67 7.60 -19.67
C ASP A 123 -3.68 7.10 -18.59
N PRO A 124 -3.10 5.90 -18.77
CA PRO A 124 -2.13 5.34 -17.82
C PRO A 124 -0.85 6.18 -17.70
N LEU A 125 -0.47 6.94 -18.75
CA LEU A 125 0.74 7.76 -18.72
C LEU A 125 0.59 8.94 -17.76
N LEU A 126 -0.59 9.55 -17.70
CA LEU A 126 -0.86 10.62 -16.73
C LEU A 126 -0.65 10.14 -15.28
N TRP A 127 -1.09 8.93 -14.96
CA TRP A 127 -0.91 8.33 -13.63
C TRP A 127 0.56 8.03 -13.33
N ASP A 128 1.31 7.50 -14.30
CA ASP A 128 2.75 7.28 -14.13
C ASP A 128 3.50 8.58 -13.85
N LEU A 129 3.21 9.64 -14.62
CA LEU A 129 3.85 10.94 -14.46
C LEU A 129 3.48 11.58 -13.12
N GLY A 130 2.21 11.49 -12.71
CA GLY A 130 1.75 11.96 -11.41
C GLY A 130 2.45 11.24 -10.26
N TRP A 131 2.53 9.91 -10.31
CA TRP A 131 3.21 9.10 -9.29
C TRP A 131 4.70 9.40 -9.23
N LEU A 132 5.38 9.44 -10.39
CA LEU A 132 6.79 9.78 -10.50
C LEU A 132 7.07 11.18 -9.95
N ALA A 133 6.22 12.17 -10.25
CA ALA A 133 6.39 13.53 -9.75
C ALA A 133 6.27 13.60 -8.23
N VAL A 134 5.23 12.98 -7.66
CA VAL A 134 4.88 13.08 -6.23
C VAL A 134 5.75 12.19 -5.35
N PHE A 135 6.06 10.96 -5.76
CA PHE A 135 6.77 9.99 -4.93
C PHE A 135 8.21 9.71 -5.40
N GLY A 136 8.53 10.02 -6.65
CA GLY A 136 9.90 10.02 -7.16
C GLY A 136 10.59 11.36 -6.96
N LEU A 137 10.20 12.38 -7.72
CA LEU A 137 10.93 13.64 -7.84
C LEU A 137 10.80 14.53 -6.60
N LEU A 138 9.61 14.64 -6.00
CA LEU A 138 9.39 15.49 -4.83
C LEU A 138 10.23 15.05 -3.61
N PRO A 139 10.32 13.77 -3.23
CA PRO A 139 11.23 13.33 -2.17
C PRO A 139 12.70 13.63 -2.46
N LEU A 140 13.15 13.45 -3.72
CA LEU A 140 14.51 13.81 -4.13
C LEU A 140 14.76 15.32 -3.95
N LEU A 141 13.79 16.15 -4.35
CA LEU A 141 13.86 17.60 -4.20
C LEU A 141 13.88 18.03 -2.73
N ILE A 142 13.01 17.47 -1.89
CA ILE A 142 12.99 17.73 -0.44
C ILE A 142 14.34 17.34 0.17
N GLY A 143 14.85 16.14 -0.14
CA GLY A 143 16.17 15.68 0.31
C GLY A 143 17.28 16.64 -0.12
N TRP A 144 17.24 17.13 -1.36
CA TRP A 144 18.20 18.11 -1.87
C TRP A 144 18.18 19.42 -1.09
N CYS A 145 16.99 19.98 -0.85
CA CYS A 145 16.78 21.25 -0.15
C CYS A 145 17.07 21.19 1.36
N LEU A 146 17.10 20.01 1.98
CA LEU A 146 17.44 19.89 3.41
C LEU A 146 18.86 20.41 3.71
N PRO A 147 19.02 21.26 4.74
CA PRO A 147 20.30 21.89 5.08
C PRO A 147 21.33 20.85 5.53
N ARG A 148 22.61 21.16 5.28
CA ARG A 148 23.73 20.23 5.54
C ARG A 148 24.15 20.13 7.02
N GLY A 149 23.59 20.96 7.90
CA GLY A 149 23.86 20.94 9.33
C GLY A 149 22.83 21.79 10.08
N GLY A 150 22.17 21.18 11.07
CA GLY A 150 21.20 21.86 11.91
C GLY A 150 20.46 20.87 12.79
N SER A 151 20.51 21.09 14.10
CA SER A 151 19.64 20.49 15.12
C SER A 151 18.21 21.04 14.94
N GLY A 152 17.58 20.71 13.82
CA GLY A 152 16.21 21.11 13.51
C GLY A 152 15.18 20.25 14.25
N ARG A 153 14.13 20.92 14.74
CA ARG A 153 12.89 20.38 15.33
C ARG A 153 12.27 19.23 14.49
N PRO A 154 11.44 18.36 15.07
CA PRO A 154 11.23 16.98 14.60
C PRO A 154 10.48 16.90 13.26
N VAL A 155 11.22 16.90 12.15
CA VAL A 155 10.71 16.58 10.80
C VAL A 155 10.30 15.09 10.70
N ALA A 156 10.85 14.22 11.56
CA ALA A 156 10.45 12.81 11.65
C ALA A 156 8.97 12.64 12.02
N ALA A 157 8.42 13.54 12.85
CA ALA A 157 6.99 13.55 13.15
C ALA A 157 6.18 13.95 11.92
N SER A 158 6.68 14.89 11.11
CA SER A 158 6.00 15.34 9.89
C SER A 158 6.06 14.33 8.76
N VAL A 159 7.17 13.60 8.58
CA VAL A 159 7.31 12.55 7.55
C VAL A 159 6.56 11.29 7.97
N LEU A 160 6.66 10.87 9.23
CA LEU A 160 5.85 9.78 9.76
C LEU A 160 4.36 10.14 9.74
N ALA A 161 3.98 11.37 10.10
CA ALA A 161 2.60 11.84 9.97
C ALA A 161 2.17 11.92 8.51
N PHE A 162 3.04 12.29 7.57
CA PHE A 162 2.71 12.29 6.15
C PHE A 162 2.51 10.86 5.63
N LEU A 163 3.39 9.92 5.97
CA LEU A 163 3.27 8.50 5.61
C LEU A 163 2.03 7.84 6.24
N LEU A 164 1.75 8.15 7.51
CA LEU A 164 0.54 7.70 8.20
C LEU A 164 -0.72 8.35 7.62
N ALA A 165 -0.67 9.65 7.30
CA ALA A 165 -1.79 10.36 6.70
C ALA A 165 -2.07 9.91 5.27
N SER A 166 -1.04 9.57 4.48
CA SER A 166 -1.22 8.98 3.14
C SER A 166 -1.78 7.57 3.21
N GLY A 167 -1.35 6.75 4.18
CA GLY A 167 -1.95 5.43 4.43
C GLY A 167 -3.42 5.53 4.87
N LEU A 168 -3.75 6.50 5.72
CA LEU A 168 -5.13 6.80 6.10
C LEU A 168 -5.95 7.34 4.93
N ALA A 169 -5.39 8.23 4.11
CA ALA A 169 -6.06 8.80 2.93
C ALA A 169 -6.35 7.74 1.85
N ALA A 170 -5.43 6.78 1.65
CA ALA A 170 -5.66 5.64 0.78
C ALA A 170 -6.84 4.77 1.23
N GLY A 171 -6.97 4.54 2.54
CA GLY A 171 -8.13 3.88 3.14
C GLY A 171 -9.44 4.69 3.11
N LEU A 172 -9.38 5.99 2.75
CA LEU A 172 -10.55 6.86 2.63
C LEU A 172 -11.04 7.02 1.18
N GLY A 173 -10.28 6.57 0.18
CA GLY A 173 -10.67 6.70 -1.24
C GLY A 173 -12.09 6.22 -1.54
N PRO A 174 -12.48 5.00 -1.10
CA PRO A 174 -13.84 4.48 -1.26
C PRO A 174 -14.91 5.19 -0.41
N ALA A 175 -14.51 5.92 0.64
CA ALA A 175 -15.42 6.65 1.53
C ALA A 175 -16.05 7.89 0.88
N LEU A 176 -15.35 8.47 -0.10
CA LEU A 176 -15.68 9.79 -0.65
C LEU A 176 -16.60 9.71 -1.87
N THR A 177 -16.85 8.51 -2.40
CA THR A 177 -17.49 8.35 -3.73
C THR A 177 -18.67 7.38 -3.76
N GLY A 178 -19.19 6.87 -2.62
CA GLY A 178 -20.31 5.91 -2.64
C GLY A 178 -21.18 5.87 -1.37
N PRO A 179 -22.40 5.30 -1.44
CA PRO A 179 -23.22 5.05 -0.26
C PRO A 179 -22.49 4.13 0.73
N GLN A 180 -22.63 4.37 2.04
CA GLN A 180 -21.97 3.57 3.07
C GLN A 180 -22.55 2.14 3.10
N GLU A 181 -21.89 1.23 2.40
CA GLU A 181 -22.18 -0.20 2.42
C GLU A 181 -21.39 -0.88 3.55
N THR A 182 -22.02 -1.84 4.23
CA THR A 182 -21.37 -2.75 5.17
C THR A 182 -20.89 -3.97 4.40
N ILE A 183 -19.58 -4.19 4.39
CA ILE A 183 -18.97 -5.38 3.79
C ILE A 183 -18.96 -6.51 4.81
N VAL A 184 -19.45 -7.66 4.39
CA VAL A 184 -19.49 -8.90 5.18
C VAL A 184 -18.71 -9.98 4.46
N VAL A 185 -17.78 -10.62 5.15
CA VAL A 185 -17.08 -11.81 4.67
C VAL A 185 -17.53 -13.00 5.50
N PHE A 186 -18.16 -13.98 4.87
CA PHE A 186 -18.61 -15.21 5.52
C PHE A 186 -17.50 -16.25 5.59
N ARG A 187 -17.52 -17.07 6.64
CA ARG A 187 -16.60 -18.22 6.76
C ARG A 187 -16.91 -19.26 5.67
N SER A 188 -15.89 -20.00 5.27
CA SER A 188 -16.08 -21.18 4.41
C SER A 188 -17.00 -22.19 5.11
N GLY A 189 -18.05 -22.64 4.41
CA GLY A 189 -19.00 -23.64 4.92
C GLY A 189 -20.33 -23.09 5.44
N VAL A 190 -20.50 -21.77 5.50
CA VAL A 190 -21.83 -21.16 5.75
C VAL A 190 -22.65 -21.25 4.48
N SER A 191 -23.82 -21.88 4.56
CA SER A 191 -24.75 -22.04 3.43
C SER A 191 -25.39 -20.71 3.02
N GLU A 192 -25.82 -20.59 1.75
CA GLU A 192 -26.56 -19.42 1.25
C GLU A 192 -27.78 -19.10 2.13
N ASP A 193 -28.51 -20.12 2.57
CA ASP A 193 -29.69 -19.97 3.43
C ASP A 193 -29.35 -19.37 4.80
N GLU A 194 -28.24 -19.81 5.41
CA GLU A 194 -27.75 -19.24 6.67
C GLU A 194 -27.31 -17.79 6.51
N LYS A 195 -26.66 -17.44 5.39
CA LYS A 195 -26.27 -16.05 5.08
C LYS A 195 -27.50 -15.16 4.89
N MET A 196 -28.52 -15.65 4.18
CA MET A 196 -29.78 -14.92 3.99
C MET A 196 -30.56 -14.76 5.30
N ALA A 197 -30.57 -15.78 6.17
CA ALA A 197 -31.13 -15.68 7.50
C ALA A 197 -30.39 -14.65 8.35
N ALA A 198 -29.06 -14.62 8.28
CA ALA A 198 -28.23 -13.64 8.97
C ALA A 198 -28.52 -12.20 8.48
N LEU A 199 -28.66 -12.00 7.17
CA LEU A 199 -29.04 -10.73 6.55
C LEU A 199 -30.40 -10.23 7.06
N MET A 200 -31.43 -11.09 7.03
CA MET A 200 -32.77 -10.74 7.50
C MET A 200 -32.77 -10.37 8.99
N ASN A 201 -32.07 -11.15 9.81
CA ASN A 201 -31.92 -10.85 11.25
C ASN A 201 -31.14 -9.57 11.51
N ALA A 202 -30.20 -9.23 10.63
CA ALA A 202 -29.44 -8.00 10.72
C ALA A 202 -30.26 -6.76 10.33
N GLY A 203 -31.40 -6.93 9.65
CA GLY A 203 -32.24 -5.83 9.17
C GLY A 203 -31.64 -5.04 8.01
N GLY A 204 -30.65 -5.61 7.31
CA GLY A 204 -30.00 -4.99 6.15
C GLY A 204 -30.57 -5.47 4.81
N SER A 205 -30.17 -4.82 3.73
CA SER A 205 -30.52 -5.21 2.35
C SER A 205 -29.28 -5.59 1.56
N LEU A 206 -29.28 -6.77 0.93
CA LEU A 206 -28.18 -7.20 0.06
C LEU A 206 -28.12 -6.32 -1.18
N ARG A 207 -26.94 -5.77 -1.47
CA ARG A 207 -26.67 -4.92 -2.64
C ARG A 207 -25.93 -5.68 -3.74
N TRP A 208 -25.00 -6.55 -3.35
CA TRP A 208 -24.21 -7.37 -4.25
C TRP A 208 -23.50 -8.48 -3.46
N SER A 209 -23.07 -9.51 -4.18
CA SER A 209 -22.15 -10.54 -3.70
C SER A 209 -21.02 -10.73 -4.71
N ASP A 210 -19.84 -11.11 -4.24
CA ASP A 210 -18.76 -11.53 -5.14
C ASP A 210 -19.09 -12.87 -5.83
N ALA A 211 -18.27 -13.25 -6.82
CA ALA A 211 -18.48 -14.47 -7.59
C ALA A 211 -18.39 -15.76 -6.77
N SER A 212 -17.65 -15.76 -5.65
CA SER A 212 -17.58 -16.90 -4.74
C SER A 212 -18.76 -16.97 -3.75
N GLY A 213 -19.54 -15.89 -3.65
CA GLY A 213 -20.60 -15.71 -2.66
C GLY A 213 -20.09 -15.57 -1.23
N ALA A 214 -18.78 -15.43 -1.01
CA ALA A 214 -18.18 -15.29 0.31
C ALA A 214 -18.22 -13.84 0.84
N VAL A 215 -18.22 -12.86 -0.06
CA VAL A 215 -18.19 -11.42 0.28
C VAL A 215 -19.47 -10.75 -0.19
N TRP A 216 -20.20 -10.14 0.73
CA TRP A 216 -21.46 -9.46 0.48
C TRP A 216 -21.36 -7.98 0.84
N GLY A 217 -21.91 -7.11 -0.02
CA GLY A 217 -22.18 -5.71 0.29
C GLY A 217 -23.62 -5.53 0.74
N ILE A 218 -23.82 -5.01 1.96
CA ILE A 218 -25.14 -4.87 2.58
C ILE A 218 -25.38 -3.39 2.93
N SER A 219 -26.56 -2.85 2.59
CA SER A 219 -26.98 -1.50 3.01
C SER A 219 -27.85 -1.53 4.26
N ASP A 220 -27.95 -0.38 4.93
CA ASP A 220 -28.93 -0.11 5.99
C ASP A 220 -28.81 -1.02 7.23
N VAL A 221 -27.61 -1.54 7.51
CA VAL A 221 -27.37 -2.39 8.68
C VAL A 221 -27.25 -1.54 9.95
N PRO A 222 -28.20 -1.62 10.91
CA PRO A 222 -28.06 -0.94 12.19
C PRO A 222 -26.95 -1.59 13.03
N LEU A 223 -26.39 -0.84 13.99
CA LEU A 223 -25.27 -1.33 14.82
C LEU A 223 -25.55 -2.69 15.51
N PRO A 224 -26.75 -2.97 16.06
CA PRO A 224 -27.07 -4.31 16.58
C PRO A 224 -27.10 -5.41 15.51
N GLY A 225 -27.49 -5.06 14.28
CA GLY A 225 -27.50 -5.96 13.13
C GLY A 225 -26.10 -6.42 12.71
N MET A 226 -25.08 -5.59 12.91
CA MET A 226 -23.69 -5.98 12.67
C MET A 226 -23.25 -7.16 13.56
N LEU A 227 -23.72 -7.20 14.81
CA LEU A 227 -23.43 -8.32 15.72
C LEU A 227 -24.21 -9.58 15.31
N ALA A 228 -25.42 -9.43 14.76
CA ALA A 228 -26.21 -10.54 14.25
C ALA A 228 -25.51 -11.23 13.06
N LEU A 229 -24.85 -10.47 12.19
CA LEU A 229 -24.05 -11.00 11.08
C LEU A 229 -22.89 -11.88 11.56
N TYR A 230 -22.16 -11.47 12.62
CA TYR A 230 -21.12 -12.33 13.22
C TYR A 230 -21.68 -13.65 13.78
N ARG A 231 -22.87 -13.60 14.41
CA ARG A 231 -23.55 -14.82 14.89
C ARG A 231 -24.01 -15.72 13.75
N GLY A 232 -24.34 -15.14 12.60
CA GLY A 232 -24.68 -15.83 11.36
C GLY A 232 -23.48 -16.36 10.57
N GLY A 233 -22.30 -16.42 11.17
CA GLY A 233 -21.12 -17.02 10.54
C GLY A 233 -20.26 -16.05 9.73
N ALA A 234 -20.47 -14.73 9.85
CA ALA A 234 -19.52 -13.75 9.32
C ALA A 234 -18.16 -13.88 10.05
N ALA A 235 -17.08 -13.95 9.26
CA ALA A 235 -15.70 -13.81 9.74
C ALA A 235 -15.34 -12.33 9.94
N LEU A 236 -15.87 -11.46 9.09
CA LEU A 236 -15.64 -10.01 9.12
C LEU A 236 -16.96 -9.29 8.79
N VAL A 237 -17.23 -8.22 9.54
CA VAL A 237 -18.29 -7.24 9.25
C VAL A 237 -17.64 -5.88 9.42
N SER A 238 -17.61 -5.09 8.35
CA SER A 238 -17.03 -3.74 8.38
C SER A 238 -17.86 -2.75 7.59
N SER A 239 -18.26 -1.67 8.26
CA SER A 239 -18.78 -0.46 7.65
C SER A 239 -17.72 0.63 7.51
N THR A 240 -16.47 0.37 7.93
CA THR A 240 -15.40 1.37 7.87
C THR A 240 -14.75 1.38 6.49
N PRO A 241 -14.57 2.56 5.87
CA PRO A 241 -13.99 2.67 4.53
C PRO A 241 -12.60 2.05 4.37
N ALA A 242 -11.81 2.00 5.44
CA ALA A 242 -10.45 1.45 5.39
C ALA A 242 -10.42 -0.08 5.17
N LEU A 243 -11.37 -0.82 5.75
CA LEU A 243 -11.48 -2.28 5.58
C LEU A 243 -12.52 -2.66 4.53
N ALA A 244 -13.62 -1.92 4.49
CA ALA A 244 -14.65 -2.07 3.45
C ALA A 244 -14.08 -1.68 2.08
N GLY A 245 -13.17 -0.71 2.01
CA GLY A 245 -12.56 -0.25 0.76
C GLY A 245 -11.71 -1.30 0.06
N CYS A 246 -10.79 -1.95 0.78
CA CYS A 246 -9.96 -3.03 0.21
C CYS A 246 -10.79 -4.22 -0.27
N LEU A 247 -11.93 -4.49 0.36
CA LEU A 247 -12.82 -5.60 0.01
C LEU A 247 -13.93 -5.20 -0.97
N ALA A 248 -14.29 -3.92 -1.09
CA ALA A 248 -15.27 -3.43 -2.05
C ALA A 248 -14.79 -3.58 -3.49
N PHE A 249 -13.47 -3.60 -3.72
CA PHE A 249 -12.88 -3.92 -5.02
C PHE A 249 -13.08 -5.40 -5.44
N THR A 250 -13.55 -6.28 -4.54
CA THR A 250 -13.93 -7.65 -4.91
C THR A 250 -15.27 -7.73 -5.66
N ARG A 251 -15.99 -6.60 -5.77
CA ARG A 251 -17.18 -6.46 -6.61
C ARG A 251 -16.77 -6.56 -8.08
N ARG A 252 -16.67 -7.79 -8.59
CA ARG A 252 -16.55 -8.00 -10.04
C ARG A 252 -17.86 -7.55 -10.71
N ALA A 253 -17.71 -6.85 -11.82
CA ALA A 253 -18.77 -6.55 -12.77
C ALA A 253 -19.49 -7.81 -13.25
#